data_AF-F4BX49-F1
#
_entry.id   AF-F4BX49-F1
#
_cell.length_a   1.000
_cell.length_b   1.000
_cell.length_c   1.000
_cell.angle_alpha   90.00
_cell.angle_beta   90.00
_cell.angle_gamma   90.00
#
_symmetry.space_group_name_H-M   'P 1'
#
loop_
_entity.id
_entity.type
_entity.pdbx_description
1 polymer ?
#
loop_
_entity_poly.entity_id
_entity_poly.type
_entity_poly.pdbx_seq_one_letter_code
_entity_poly.pdbx_strand_id
1 'polypeptide(L)'
;MLDISESNERQYWLWVTRPDYYLDEDGCDREDLDPTLGADSDGWWTCNKATKEGDLVLLWRTSPKKDIRYLIQAESDAYSIADDNDKGWDYGCDYEVLYKFEQSLHAKDLRQNPYFDEWGPLRCSFQGSNFKISLEYWNKLNNLLALNNPGYKDFIENTQRLPIAESIGLEKDLEDALVANLDILKRFEYNLELYNDPISNQTVRQFICKGNGGRIDLLCYNRIKNDLQ
;
A
#
# COMPACT_ATOMS: atom_id res chain seq x y z
N MET A 1 -0.07 -32.88 -3.46
CA MET A 1 0.64 -32.00 -4.39
C MET A 1 -0.31 -30.83 -4.63
N LEU A 2 -0.28 -29.84 -3.74
CA LEU A 2 -1.11 -28.65 -3.88
C LEU A 2 -0.44 -27.78 -4.94
N ASP A 3 -1.22 -27.40 -5.94
CA ASP A 3 -0.80 -26.57 -7.05
C ASP A 3 -0.55 -25.15 -6.51
N ILE A 4 0.73 -24.83 -6.25
CA ILE A 4 1.17 -23.52 -5.73
C ILE A 4 0.99 -22.41 -6.79
N SER A 5 0.57 -22.77 -8.01
CA SER A 5 0.51 -21.86 -9.16
C SER A 5 -0.67 -20.88 -9.16
N GLU A 6 -1.83 -21.22 -8.58
CA GLU A 6 -3.00 -20.31 -8.59
C GLU A 6 -2.98 -19.25 -7.47
N SER A 7 -2.16 -19.43 -6.43
CA SER A 7 -2.15 -18.55 -5.25
C SER A 7 -1.33 -17.27 -5.42
N ASN A 8 -0.42 -17.23 -6.41
CA ASN A 8 0.63 -16.22 -6.53
C ASN A 8 0.46 -15.25 -7.71
N GLU A 9 -0.65 -15.31 -8.45
CA GLU A 9 -0.90 -14.32 -9.49
C GLU A 9 -1.38 -12.99 -8.89
N ARG A 10 -0.56 -11.96 -9.11
CA ARG A 10 -0.84 -10.56 -8.78
C ARG A 10 -2.19 -10.14 -9.35
N GLN A 11 -3.05 -9.61 -8.50
CA GLN A 11 -4.30 -9.00 -8.93
C GLN A 11 -4.15 -7.49 -9.04
N TYR A 12 -5.13 -6.90 -9.74
CA TYR A 12 -5.15 -5.48 -10.02
C TYR A 12 -6.46 -4.88 -9.53
N TRP A 13 -6.36 -3.77 -8.83
CA TRP A 13 -7.51 -3.12 -8.20
C TRP A 13 -7.57 -1.63 -8.54
N LEU A 14 -8.79 -1.10 -8.50
CA LEU A 14 -9.05 0.32 -8.40
C LEU A 14 -9.61 0.57 -7.00
N TRP A 15 -8.91 1.33 -6.17
CA TRP A 15 -9.46 1.81 -4.90
C TRP A 15 -10.03 3.21 -5.08
N VAL A 16 -11.17 3.49 -4.47
CA VAL A 16 -11.87 4.76 -4.56
C VAL A 16 -11.78 5.48 -3.22
N THR A 17 -11.35 6.74 -3.26
CA THR A 17 -11.13 7.51 -2.05
C THR A 17 -11.82 8.87 -2.04
N ARG A 18 -12.24 9.29 -0.83
CA ARG A 18 -12.85 10.58 -0.54
C ARG A 18 -11.79 11.63 -0.18
N PRO A 19 -12.08 12.93 -0.39
CA PRO A 19 -11.15 14.03 -0.08
C PRO A 19 -10.52 13.93 1.30
N ASP A 20 -11.32 13.56 2.31
CA ASP A 20 -10.90 13.43 3.71
C ASP A 20 -9.70 12.49 3.92
N TYR A 21 -9.39 11.61 2.95
CA TYR A 21 -8.29 10.65 3.04
C TYR A 21 -7.11 10.96 2.12
N TYR A 22 -7.25 11.88 1.16
CA TYR A 22 -6.18 12.23 0.23
C TYR A 22 -5.81 13.71 0.23
N LEU A 23 -6.61 14.57 0.85
CA LEU A 23 -6.32 15.98 1.06
C LEU A 23 -5.97 16.27 2.52
N ASP A 24 -5.07 17.22 2.71
CA ASP A 24 -4.81 17.83 4.02
C ASP A 24 -5.79 19.00 4.31
N GLU A 25 -5.59 19.69 5.43
CA GLU A 25 -6.41 20.83 5.86
C GLU A 25 -6.36 22.02 4.89
N ASP A 26 -5.27 22.15 4.13
CA ASP A 26 -5.07 23.19 3.12
C ASP A 26 -5.65 22.80 1.74
N GLY A 27 -6.15 21.57 1.59
CA GLY A 27 -6.67 21.03 0.33
C GLY A 27 -5.58 20.61 -0.65
N CYS A 28 -4.35 20.45 -0.18
CA CYS A 28 -3.22 19.88 -0.88
C CYS A 28 -3.22 18.35 -0.73
N ASP A 29 -2.49 17.66 -1.61
CA ASP A 29 -2.34 16.21 -1.49
C ASP A 29 -1.52 15.92 -0.23
N ARG A 30 -1.99 15.02 0.64
CA ARG A 30 -1.29 14.71 1.90
C ARG A 30 0.15 14.27 1.65
N GLU A 31 1.04 14.68 2.54
CA GLU A 31 2.49 14.38 2.44
C GLU A 31 2.79 12.88 2.56
N ASP A 32 2.02 12.14 3.36
CA ASP A 32 2.16 10.68 3.53
C ASP A 32 1.77 9.87 2.28
N LEU A 33 1.22 10.52 1.25
CA LEU A 33 0.97 9.92 -0.06
C LEU A 33 2.06 10.28 -1.08
N ASP A 34 3.12 10.97 -0.66
CA ASP A 34 4.26 11.26 -1.53
C ASP A 34 5.39 10.23 -1.34
N PRO A 35 5.61 9.34 -2.32
CA PRO A 35 6.61 8.28 -2.19
C PRO A 35 8.05 8.79 -2.14
N THR A 36 8.28 10.07 -2.48
CA THR A 36 9.64 10.65 -2.47
C THR A 36 10.06 11.14 -1.09
N LEU A 37 9.12 11.29 -0.16
CA LEU A 37 9.39 11.79 1.18
C LEU A 37 9.81 10.68 2.16
N GLY A 38 9.68 9.41 1.75
CA GLY A 38 10.04 8.26 2.59
C GLY A 38 9.26 8.21 3.90
N ALA A 39 8.04 8.77 3.91
CA ALA A 39 7.12 8.59 5.01
C ALA A 39 6.59 7.16 4.95
N ASP A 40 6.77 6.41 6.04
CA ASP A 40 6.11 5.12 6.18
C ASP A 40 4.59 5.37 6.13
N SER A 41 3.91 4.65 5.24
CA SER A 41 2.45 4.61 5.20
C SER A 41 1.96 3.76 6.36
N ASP A 42 2.11 4.30 7.59
CA ASP A 42 1.67 3.70 8.87
C ASP A 42 0.14 3.55 8.99
N GLY A 43 -0.57 3.50 7.86
CA GLY A 43 -2.01 3.42 7.78
C GLY A 43 -2.47 2.29 6.89
N TRP A 44 -3.78 2.10 6.87
CA TRP A 44 -4.43 1.13 6.02
C TRP A 44 -5.44 1.83 5.12
N TRP A 45 -5.74 1.20 3.98
CA TRP A 45 -6.80 1.64 3.08
C TRP A 45 -7.96 0.65 3.08
N THR A 46 -9.19 1.15 2.93
CA THR A 46 -10.33 0.26 2.73
C THR A 46 -10.14 -0.53 1.43
N CYS A 47 -10.16 -1.85 1.52
CA CYS A 47 -9.89 -2.73 0.38
C CYS A 47 -10.98 -3.79 0.20
N ASN A 48 -10.79 -4.67 -0.79
CA ASN A 48 -11.66 -5.82 -0.98
C ASN A 48 -11.15 -6.98 -0.11
N LYS A 49 -12.04 -7.82 0.45
CA LYS A 49 -11.63 -9.02 1.20
C LYS A 49 -10.75 -10.01 0.40
N ALA A 50 -10.77 -9.91 -0.93
CA ALA A 50 -9.99 -10.75 -1.83
C ALA A 50 -8.66 -10.10 -2.26
N THR A 51 -8.38 -8.87 -1.81
CA THR A 51 -7.07 -8.24 -1.99
C THR A 51 -6.04 -9.05 -1.22
N LYS A 52 -4.91 -9.29 -1.88
CA LYS A 52 -3.76 -10.00 -1.34
C LYS A 52 -2.53 -9.12 -1.26
N GLU A 53 -1.62 -9.48 -0.39
CA GLU A 53 -0.28 -8.92 -0.34
C GLU A 53 0.39 -9.00 -1.73
N GLY A 54 1.02 -7.89 -2.14
CA GLY A 54 1.65 -7.73 -3.44
C GLY A 54 0.70 -7.42 -4.59
N ASP A 55 -0.62 -7.31 -4.37
CA ASP A 55 -1.55 -6.80 -5.39
C ASP A 55 -1.25 -5.33 -5.73
N LEU A 56 -1.45 -4.95 -7.00
CA LEU A 56 -1.27 -3.57 -7.44
C LEU A 56 -2.61 -2.83 -7.56
N VAL A 57 -2.58 -1.56 -7.19
CA VAL A 57 -3.76 -0.74 -7.02
C VAL A 57 -3.57 0.60 -7.71
N LEU A 58 -4.53 1.00 -8.53
CA LEU A 58 -4.68 2.40 -8.94
C LEU A 58 -5.63 3.12 -7.98
N LEU A 59 -5.23 4.29 -7.49
CA LEU A 59 -6.06 5.07 -6.57
C LEU A 59 -6.87 6.14 -7.32
N TRP A 60 -8.19 5.96 -7.36
CA TRP A 60 -9.15 6.92 -7.87
C TRP A 60 -9.58 7.91 -6.77
N ARG A 61 -9.29 9.20 -6.99
CA ARG A 61 -9.72 10.29 -6.13
C ARG A 61 -11.08 10.80 -6.57
N THR A 62 -12.05 10.80 -5.66
CA THR A 62 -13.36 11.40 -5.94
C THR A 62 -13.27 12.94 -5.98
N SER A 63 -14.41 13.62 -6.16
CA SER A 63 -14.47 15.09 -6.22
C SER A 63 -13.78 15.72 -5.00
N PRO A 64 -12.91 16.75 -5.16
CA PRO A 64 -12.80 17.60 -6.34
C PRO A 64 -11.89 17.12 -7.48
N LYS A 65 -10.94 16.21 -7.25
CA LYS A 65 -9.89 15.91 -8.24
C LYS A 65 -10.37 15.03 -9.41
N LYS A 66 -11.20 14.00 -9.13
CA LYS A 66 -11.80 13.10 -10.14
C LYS A 66 -10.76 12.51 -11.10
N ASP A 67 -9.74 11.88 -10.56
CA ASP A 67 -8.60 11.34 -11.29
C ASP A 67 -7.94 10.12 -10.63
N ILE A 68 -7.14 9.40 -11.42
CA ILE A 68 -6.18 8.42 -10.92
C ILE A 68 -4.84 9.13 -10.74
N ARG A 69 -4.36 9.19 -9.49
CA ARG A 69 -3.13 9.93 -9.12
C ARG A 69 -2.00 9.04 -8.60
N TYR A 70 -2.31 7.85 -8.08
CA TYR A 70 -1.32 7.00 -7.44
C TYR A 70 -1.37 5.56 -7.95
N LEU A 71 -0.20 4.94 -8.01
CA LEU A 71 -0.01 3.50 -8.01
C LEU A 71 0.42 3.08 -6.61
N ILE A 72 -0.28 2.08 -6.08
CA ILE A 72 -0.12 1.55 -4.73
C ILE A 72 0.12 0.04 -4.83
N GLN A 73 0.87 -0.51 -3.88
CA GLN A 73 0.94 -1.94 -3.63
C GLN A 73 0.28 -2.26 -2.29
N ALA A 74 -0.48 -3.35 -2.22
CA ALA A 74 -0.94 -3.87 -0.94
C ALA A 74 0.23 -4.57 -0.23
N GLU A 75 0.50 -4.19 1.01
CA GLU A 75 1.55 -4.80 1.85
C GLU A 75 0.98 -5.90 2.78
N SER A 76 -0.34 -6.09 2.76
CA SER A 76 -1.00 -7.15 3.49
C SER A 76 -2.11 -7.79 2.68
N ASP A 77 -2.44 -9.03 3.01
CA ASP A 77 -3.77 -9.57 2.75
C ASP A 77 -4.83 -8.69 3.46
N ALA A 78 -6.05 -8.68 2.92
CA ALA A 78 -7.16 -7.97 3.55
C ALA A 78 -7.46 -8.54 4.95
N TYR A 79 -7.50 -7.67 5.96
CA TYR A 79 -7.88 -8.02 7.32
C TYR A 79 -9.16 -7.30 7.75
N SER A 80 -9.86 -7.90 8.71
CA SER A 80 -11.10 -7.33 9.24
C SER A 80 -10.80 -6.07 10.05
N ILE A 81 -11.51 -5.00 9.74
CA ILE A 81 -11.52 -3.75 10.52
C ILE A 81 -12.90 -3.46 11.11
N ALA A 82 -13.87 -4.36 10.91
CA ALA A 82 -15.27 -4.16 11.24
C ALA A 82 -15.53 -3.77 12.71
N ASP A 83 -14.71 -4.30 13.63
CA ASP A 83 -14.84 -4.03 15.07
C ASP A 83 -14.17 -2.71 15.50
N ASP A 84 -13.30 -2.14 14.65
CA ASP A 84 -12.43 -1.00 14.96
C ASP A 84 -12.77 0.27 14.16
N ASN A 85 -13.90 0.31 13.44
CA ASN A 85 -14.33 1.52 12.72
C ASN A 85 -15.82 1.83 12.82
N ASP A 86 -16.14 3.11 13.07
CA ASP A 86 -17.51 3.62 13.14
C ASP A 86 -18.14 3.88 11.75
N LYS A 87 -17.40 3.61 10.67
CA LYS A 87 -17.80 3.92 9.29
C LYS A 87 -18.52 2.76 8.60
N GLY A 88 -18.58 1.59 9.24
CA GLY A 88 -19.21 0.38 8.70
C GLY A 88 -18.40 -0.26 7.57
N TRP A 89 -17.08 -0.12 7.60
CA TRP A 89 -16.18 -0.81 6.67
C TRP A 89 -15.78 -2.17 7.21
N ASP A 90 -15.73 -3.17 6.35
CA ASP A 90 -15.46 -4.53 6.80
C ASP A 90 -13.97 -4.89 6.72
N TYR A 91 -13.23 -4.35 5.73
CA TYR A 91 -11.85 -4.77 5.43
C TYR A 91 -10.90 -3.60 5.16
N GLY A 92 -9.68 -3.75 5.69
CA GLY A 92 -8.54 -2.87 5.46
C GLY A 92 -7.33 -3.66 4.96
N CYS A 93 -6.44 -2.96 4.27
CA CYS A 93 -5.15 -3.50 3.81
C CYS A 93 -4.07 -2.46 4.10
N ASP A 94 -2.93 -2.91 4.59
CA ASP A 94 -1.72 -2.09 4.65
C ASP A 94 -1.24 -1.85 3.21
N TYR A 95 -0.57 -0.71 2.96
CA TYR A 95 -0.30 -0.27 1.61
C TYR A 95 0.99 0.54 1.52
N GLU A 96 1.67 0.42 0.38
CA GLU A 96 2.80 1.26 -0.02
C GLU A 96 2.40 2.13 -1.20
N VAL A 97 2.72 3.42 -1.18
CA VAL A 97 2.62 4.24 -2.40
C VAL A 97 3.88 4.01 -3.23
N LEU A 98 3.72 3.37 -4.39
CA LEU A 98 4.84 3.09 -5.30
C LEU A 98 5.14 4.26 -6.24
N TYR A 99 4.10 4.97 -6.68
CA TYR A 99 4.24 6.02 -7.68
C TYR A 99 3.16 7.08 -7.55
N LYS A 100 3.57 8.35 -7.60
CA LYS A 100 2.68 9.52 -7.71
C LYS A 100 2.77 10.08 -9.13
N PHE A 101 1.70 9.97 -9.89
CA PHE A 101 1.66 10.45 -11.28
C PHE A 101 1.70 11.97 -11.32
N GLU A 102 2.66 12.57 -12.02
CA GLU A 102 2.66 14.01 -12.25
C GLU A 102 1.47 14.45 -13.09
N GLN A 103 1.17 13.69 -14.14
CA GLN A 103 -0.02 13.85 -14.97
C GLN A 103 -1.03 12.76 -14.65
N SER A 104 -2.04 13.11 -13.85
CA SER A 104 -3.12 12.20 -13.48
C SER A 104 -3.97 11.79 -14.68
N LEU A 105 -4.65 10.63 -14.58
CA LEU A 105 -5.64 10.21 -15.56
C LEU A 105 -7.05 10.58 -15.07
N HIS A 106 -7.70 11.55 -15.70
CA HIS A 106 -9.04 12.01 -15.29
C HIS A 106 -10.16 11.18 -15.93
N ALA A 107 -11.34 11.19 -15.31
CA ALA A 107 -12.53 10.54 -15.92
C ALA A 107 -12.89 11.10 -17.31
N LYS A 108 -12.57 12.36 -17.61
CA LYS A 108 -12.78 12.92 -18.95
C LYS A 108 -11.91 12.24 -20.01
N ASP A 109 -10.67 11.88 -19.65
CA ASP A 109 -9.72 11.27 -20.57
C ASP A 109 -10.14 9.83 -20.86
N LEU A 110 -10.66 9.12 -19.83
CA LEU A 110 -11.26 7.80 -19.99
C LEU A 110 -12.49 7.81 -20.89
N ARG A 111 -13.40 8.79 -20.73
CA ARG A 111 -14.60 8.92 -21.57
C ARG A 111 -14.32 9.31 -23.03
N GLN A 112 -13.15 9.87 -23.31
CA GLN A 112 -12.74 10.18 -24.68
C GLN A 112 -12.23 8.94 -25.43
N ASN A 113 -12.02 7.82 -24.71
CA ASN A 113 -11.56 6.58 -25.29
C ASN A 113 -12.70 5.53 -25.28
N PRO A 114 -13.29 5.20 -26.45
CA PRO A 114 -14.43 4.28 -26.54
C PRO A 114 -14.17 2.89 -25.95
N TYR A 115 -12.91 2.52 -25.77
CA TYR A 115 -12.54 1.26 -25.13
C TYR A 115 -13.07 1.13 -23.70
N PHE A 116 -13.21 2.25 -22.98
CA PHE A 116 -13.67 2.25 -21.59
C PHE A 116 -15.19 2.41 -21.45
N ASP A 117 -15.95 2.49 -22.55
CA ASP A 117 -17.41 2.70 -22.51
C ASP A 117 -18.12 1.62 -21.67
N GLU A 118 -17.64 0.38 -21.78
CA GLU A 118 -18.20 -0.76 -21.04
C GLU A 118 -17.48 -1.04 -19.71
N TRP A 119 -16.47 -0.24 -19.34
CA TRP A 119 -15.72 -0.47 -18.11
C TRP A 119 -16.58 -0.14 -16.89
N GLY A 120 -16.84 -1.17 -16.07
CA GLY A 120 -17.74 -1.11 -14.92
C GLY A 120 -17.56 0.13 -14.01
N PRO A 121 -16.33 0.44 -13.54
CA PRO A 121 -16.07 1.63 -12.73
C PRO A 121 -16.48 2.93 -13.42
N LEU A 122 -16.20 3.08 -14.73
CA LEU A 122 -16.57 4.29 -15.45
C LEU A 122 -18.10 4.41 -15.61
N ARG A 123 -18.78 3.29 -15.92
CA ARG A 123 -20.24 3.24 -16.10
C ARG A 123 -21.00 3.58 -14.83
N CYS A 124 -20.55 3.12 -13.67
CA CYS A 124 -21.14 3.50 -12.38
C CYS A 124 -20.59 4.84 -11.86
N SER A 125 -19.86 5.61 -12.67
CA SER A 125 -19.25 6.88 -12.26
C SER A 125 -18.38 6.75 -11.00
N PHE A 126 -17.69 5.61 -10.88
CA PHE A 126 -16.83 5.22 -9.76
C PHE A 126 -17.58 5.17 -8.42
N GLN A 127 -18.89 4.86 -8.46
CA GLN A 127 -19.68 4.60 -7.26
C GLN A 127 -19.35 3.20 -6.73
N GLY A 128 -18.58 3.16 -5.64
CA GLY A 128 -18.07 1.97 -4.99
C GLY A 128 -16.82 2.34 -4.17
N SER A 129 -16.33 1.42 -3.33
CA SER A 129 -15.07 1.60 -2.59
C SER A 129 -13.88 0.95 -3.30
N ASN A 130 -14.11 -0.16 -4.01
CA ASN A 130 -13.08 -0.86 -4.76
C ASN A 130 -13.66 -1.59 -5.97
N PHE A 131 -12.82 -1.83 -6.98
CA PHE A 131 -13.15 -2.59 -8.18
C PHE A 131 -11.98 -3.47 -8.59
N LYS A 132 -12.23 -4.74 -8.91
CA LYS A 132 -11.21 -5.58 -9.56
C LYS A 132 -11.02 -5.12 -11.00
N ILE A 133 -9.78 -4.94 -11.41
CA ILE A 133 -9.40 -4.57 -12.78
C ILE A 133 -8.93 -5.85 -13.50
N SER A 134 -9.47 -6.12 -14.69
CA SER A 134 -8.93 -7.20 -15.52
C SER A 134 -7.56 -6.79 -16.09
N LEU A 135 -6.70 -7.77 -16.38
CA LEU A 135 -5.39 -7.52 -16.99
C LEU A 135 -5.49 -6.66 -18.27
N GLU A 136 -6.55 -6.87 -19.04
CA GLU A 136 -6.84 -6.09 -20.24
C GLU A 136 -7.02 -4.60 -19.94
N TYR A 137 -7.92 -4.24 -19.02
CA TYR A 137 -8.12 -2.83 -18.62
C TYR A 137 -6.90 -2.26 -17.92
N TRP A 138 -6.23 -3.06 -17.08
CA TRP A 138 -5.00 -2.69 -16.40
C TRP A 138 -3.92 -2.24 -17.39
N ASN A 139 -3.66 -3.03 -18.42
CA ASN A 139 -2.68 -2.71 -19.44
C ASN A 139 -3.05 -1.42 -20.19
N LYS A 140 -4.33 -1.20 -20.49
CA LYS A 140 -4.78 0.03 -21.18
C LYS A 140 -4.66 1.28 -20.30
N LEU A 141 -5.03 1.19 -19.03
CA LEU A 141 -4.87 2.28 -18.06
C LEU A 141 -3.40 2.66 -17.93
N ASN A 142 -2.52 1.68 -17.75
CA ASN A 142 -1.08 1.90 -17.63
C ASN A 142 -0.46 2.49 -18.89
N ASN A 143 -0.92 2.07 -20.08
CA ASN A 143 -0.50 2.71 -21.33
C ASN A 143 -0.91 4.19 -21.37
N LEU A 144 -2.14 4.53 -20.98
CA LEU A 144 -2.58 5.94 -20.92
C LEU A 144 -1.77 6.76 -19.92
N LEU A 145 -1.51 6.21 -18.73
CA LEU A 145 -0.68 6.85 -17.72
C LEU A 145 0.75 7.06 -18.21
N ALA A 146 1.35 6.05 -18.86
CA ALA A 146 2.71 6.11 -19.40
C ALA A 146 2.88 7.15 -20.52
N LEU A 147 1.84 7.44 -21.31
CA LEU A 147 1.91 8.45 -22.37
C LEU A 147 2.24 9.85 -21.82
N ASN A 148 1.75 10.17 -20.62
CA ASN A 148 1.88 11.50 -20.03
C ASN A 148 2.86 11.54 -18.85
N ASN A 149 3.43 10.40 -18.44
CA ASN A 149 4.36 10.30 -17.32
C ASN A 149 5.64 9.60 -17.79
N PRO A 150 6.64 10.36 -18.28
CA PRO A 150 7.92 9.81 -18.71
C PRO A 150 8.58 8.98 -17.60
N GLY A 151 9.14 7.82 -17.95
CA GLY A 151 9.77 6.89 -17.00
C GLY A 151 8.79 5.92 -16.31
N TYR A 152 7.49 6.22 -16.28
CA TYR A 152 6.51 5.34 -15.62
C TYR A 152 6.43 3.95 -16.27
N LYS A 153 6.55 3.87 -17.60
CA LYS A 153 6.46 2.59 -18.32
C LYS A 153 7.53 1.60 -17.85
N ASP A 154 8.77 2.06 -17.74
CA ASP A 154 9.89 1.21 -17.32
C ASP A 154 9.73 0.84 -15.84
N PHE A 155 9.24 1.77 -15.01
CA PHE A 155 8.91 1.51 -13.61
C PHE A 155 7.90 0.37 -13.47
N ILE A 156 6.71 0.48 -14.10
CA ILE A 156 5.66 -0.52 -13.94
C ILE A 156 6.05 -1.88 -14.53
N GLU A 157 6.80 -1.91 -15.63
CA GLU A 157 7.32 -3.16 -16.18
C GLU A 157 8.27 -3.87 -15.22
N ASN A 158 9.13 -3.13 -14.51
CA ASN A 158 10.02 -3.69 -13.50
C ASN A 158 9.25 -4.17 -12.27
N THR A 159 8.33 -3.36 -11.74
CA THR A 159 7.50 -3.71 -10.58
C THR A 159 6.71 -4.99 -10.82
N GLN A 160 6.16 -5.19 -12.03
CA GLN A 160 5.38 -6.39 -12.38
C GLN A 160 6.24 -7.63 -12.66
N ARG A 161 7.52 -7.47 -13.00
CA ARG A 161 8.43 -8.60 -13.26
C ARG A 161 8.96 -9.22 -11.98
N LEU A 162 9.08 -8.45 -10.90
CA LEU A 162 9.48 -8.96 -9.60
C LEU A 162 8.41 -9.95 -9.09
N PRO A 163 8.75 -11.24 -8.89
CA PRO A 163 7.84 -12.18 -8.26
C PRO A 163 7.42 -11.63 -6.90
N ILE A 164 6.11 -11.66 -6.59
CA ILE A 164 5.58 -11.21 -5.29
C ILE A 164 6.35 -11.88 -4.14
N ALA A 165 6.57 -13.20 -4.25
CA ALA A 165 7.31 -13.97 -3.26
C ALA A 165 8.78 -13.58 -3.10
N GLU A 166 9.42 -13.03 -4.15
CA GLU A 166 10.81 -12.57 -4.07
C GLU A 166 10.91 -11.21 -3.37
N SER A 167 9.96 -10.30 -3.61
CA SER A 167 9.87 -9.01 -2.92
C SER A 167 9.63 -9.19 -1.42
N ILE A 168 8.57 -9.94 -1.07
CA ILE A 168 8.20 -10.24 0.32
C ILE A 168 9.31 -11.04 1.02
N GLY A 169 9.90 -12.00 0.29
CA GLY A 169 11.02 -12.79 0.79
C GLY A 169 12.21 -11.91 1.17
N LEU A 170 12.58 -10.94 0.33
CA LEU A 170 13.70 -10.04 0.57
C LEU A 170 13.47 -9.16 1.81
N GLU A 171 12.27 -8.61 1.98
CA GLU A 171 11.90 -7.79 3.14
C GLU A 171 11.96 -8.59 4.43
N LYS A 172 11.30 -9.76 4.44
CA LYS A 172 11.33 -10.67 5.58
C LYS A 172 12.74 -11.16 5.91
N ASP A 173 13.55 -11.47 4.91
CA ASP A 173 14.94 -11.88 5.09
C ASP A 173 15.79 -10.74 5.70
N LEU A 174 15.53 -9.49 5.32
CA LEU A 174 16.17 -8.31 5.91
C LEU A 174 15.74 -8.11 7.37
N GLU A 175 14.45 -8.20 7.68
CA GLU A 175 13.95 -8.16 9.05
C GLU A 175 14.58 -9.28 9.91
N ASP A 176 14.59 -10.51 9.40
CA ASP A 176 15.15 -11.66 10.09
C ASP A 176 16.66 -11.50 10.33
N ALA A 177 17.40 -10.99 9.35
CA ALA A 177 18.82 -10.68 9.49
C ALA A 177 19.07 -9.56 10.51
N LEU A 178 18.23 -8.52 10.53
CA LEU A 178 18.30 -7.42 11.50
C LEU A 178 18.01 -7.93 12.92
N VAL A 179 16.97 -8.74 13.10
CA VAL A 179 16.65 -9.36 14.40
C VAL A 179 17.78 -10.26 14.89
N ALA A 180 18.36 -11.06 14.00
CA ALA A 180 19.47 -11.94 14.35
C ALA A 180 20.73 -11.17 14.77
N ASN A 181 20.88 -9.91 14.35
CA ASN A 181 22.07 -9.10 14.62
C ASN A 181 21.78 -7.60 14.77
N LEU A 182 20.96 -7.22 15.76
CA LEU A 182 20.67 -5.81 16.06
C LEU A 182 21.93 -4.99 16.41
N ASP A 183 23.00 -5.67 16.83
CA ASP A 183 24.30 -5.07 17.15
C ASP A 183 24.92 -4.33 15.96
N ILE A 184 24.51 -4.63 14.72
CA ILE A 184 24.95 -3.87 13.54
C ILE A 184 24.57 -2.38 13.61
N LEU A 185 23.53 -2.03 14.37
CA LEU A 185 23.06 -0.67 14.55
C LEU A 185 23.81 0.10 15.66
N LYS A 186 24.64 -0.58 16.49
CA LYS A 186 25.49 0.08 17.50
C LYS A 186 26.46 1.07 16.90
N ARG A 187 26.90 0.85 15.65
CA ARG A 187 27.78 1.79 14.91
C ARG A 187 27.11 3.14 14.65
N PHE A 188 25.79 3.20 14.75
CA PHE A 188 24.97 4.40 14.65
C PHE A 188 24.42 4.84 16.01
N GLU A 189 25.05 4.40 17.11
CA GLU A 189 24.70 4.74 18.49
C GLU A 189 23.34 4.18 18.98
N TYR A 190 22.74 3.25 18.23
CA TYR A 190 21.53 2.52 18.64
C TYR A 190 21.90 1.18 19.30
N ASN A 191 21.68 1.07 20.61
CA ASN A 191 21.88 -0.17 21.37
C ASN A 191 20.53 -0.84 21.62
N LEU A 192 19.99 -1.49 20.60
CA LEU A 192 18.60 -1.95 20.59
C LEU A 192 18.41 -3.35 21.18
N GLU A 193 17.23 -3.59 21.74
CA GLU A 193 16.71 -4.91 22.06
C GLU A 193 15.24 -5.00 21.64
N LEU A 194 14.83 -6.16 21.13
CA LEU A 194 13.44 -6.42 20.75
C LEU A 194 12.52 -6.33 21.96
N TYR A 195 11.41 -5.63 21.79
CA TYR A 195 10.36 -5.57 22.78
C TYR A 195 9.66 -6.93 22.90
N ASN A 196 9.44 -7.36 24.13
CA ASN A 196 8.63 -8.54 24.46
C ASN A 196 7.39 -8.04 25.18
N ASP A 197 6.20 -8.35 24.64
CA ASP A 197 4.96 -7.95 25.30
C ASP A 197 4.80 -8.74 26.61
N PRO A 198 4.77 -8.07 27.78
CA PRO A 198 4.69 -8.74 29.07
C PRO A 198 3.35 -9.46 29.31
N ILE A 199 2.31 -9.16 28.53
CA ILE A 199 0.97 -9.77 28.68
C ILE A 199 0.88 -11.05 27.86
N SER A 200 1.27 -11.01 26.59
CA SER A 200 1.21 -12.18 25.69
C SER A 200 2.48 -13.04 25.69
N ASN A 201 3.57 -12.54 26.28
CA ASN A 201 4.91 -13.14 26.25
C ASN A 201 5.40 -13.48 24.82
N GLN A 202 4.93 -12.71 23.83
CA GLN A 202 5.38 -12.81 22.43
C GLN A 202 6.44 -11.74 22.14
N THR A 203 7.46 -12.14 21.38
CA THR A 203 8.42 -11.21 20.78
C THR A 203 7.69 -10.38 19.73
N VAL A 204 7.76 -9.06 19.84
CA VAL A 204 6.87 -8.16 19.11
C VAL A 204 7.47 -7.83 17.73
N ARG A 205 7.21 -8.74 16.79
CA ARG A 205 7.31 -8.53 15.34
C ARG A 205 5.93 -8.23 14.77
N GLN A 206 5.83 -7.43 13.72
CA GLN A 206 4.58 -7.16 12.99
C GLN A 206 3.44 -6.69 13.94
N PHE A 207 3.78 -5.79 14.86
CA PHE A 207 2.89 -5.31 15.92
C PHE A 207 1.81 -4.40 15.37
N ILE A 208 0.57 -4.82 15.48
CA ILE A 208 -0.58 -4.00 15.07
C ILE A 208 -0.82 -2.92 16.14
N CYS A 209 -0.71 -1.66 15.74
CA CYS A 209 -0.97 -0.53 16.61
C CYS A 209 -2.47 -0.36 16.84
N LYS A 210 -2.90 -0.41 18.11
CA LYS A 210 -4.30 -0.16 18.48
C LYS A 210 -4.61 1.34 18.44
N GLY A 211 -5.69 1.71 17.76
CA GLY A 211 -6.28 3.05 17.78
C GLY A 211 -5.97 3.93 16.57
N ASN A 212 -4.72 3.95 16.10
CA ASN A 212 -4.32 4.78 14.94
C ASN A 212 -4.17 4.00 13.63
N GLY A 213 -4.36 2.68 13.65
CA GLY A 213 -3.93 1.82 12.53
C GLY A 213 -2.41 1.69 12.47
N GLY A 214 -1.91 0.92 11.51
CA GLY A 214 -0.49 0.75 11.27
C GLY A 214 0.11 -0.47 11.96
N ARG A 215 1.28 -0.87 11.44
CA ARG A 215 2.00 -2.07 11.84
C ARG A 215 3.47 -1.73 12.04
N ILE A 216 4.03 -2.15 13.16
CA ILE A 216 5.46 -2.01 13.43
C ILE A 216 6.13 -3.34 13.11
N ASP A 217 6.99 -3.37 12.09
CA ASP A 217 7.69 -4.59 11.70
C ASP A 217 8.57 -5.10 12.85
N LEU A 218 9.38 -4.22 13.43
CA LEU A 218 10.27 -4.52 14.55
C LEU A 218 10.14 -3.47 15.65
N LEU A 219 9.40 -3.80 16.72
CA LEU A 219 9.36 -2.93 17.89
C LEU A 219 10.58 -3.18 18.78
N CYS A 220 11.48 -2.20 18.86
CA CYS A 220 12.69 -2.26 19.68
C CYS A 220 12.75 -1.14 20.71
N TYR A 221 13.43 -1.37 21.83
CA TYR A 221 13.80 -0.32 22.77
C TYR A 221 15.32 -0.14 22.81
N ASN A 222 15.77 1.11 22.95
CA ASN A 222 17.18 1.37 23.22
C ASN A 222 17.47 0.97 24.67
N ARG A 223 18.43 0.07 24.87
CA ARG A 223 19.01 -0.22 26.17
C ARG A 223 19.63 1.07 26.67
N ILE A 224 18.93 1.73 27.59
CA ILE A 224 19.46 2.90 28.30
C ILE A 224 20.88 2.52 28.76
N LYS A 225 21.89 3.24 28.25
CA LYS A 225 23.15 3.31 28.97
C LYS A 225 22.79 3.86 30.33
N ASN A 226 22.81 3.01 31.35
CA ASN A 226 22.88 3.46 32.73
C ASN A 226 24.24 4.16 32.92
N ASP A 227 24.41 5.32 32.29
CA ASP A 227 25.40 6.31 32.63
C ASP A 227 24.70 7.35 33.52
N LEU A 228 24.19 6.87 34.67
CA LEU A 228 23.91 7.71 35.82
C LEU A 228 25.09 7.51 36.78
N GLN A 229 25.96 8.53 36.79
CA GLN A 229 26.98 8.93 37.78
C GLN A 229 27.52 7.88 38.76
#